data_AF-A0A150P6G7-F1
#
_entry.id   AF-A0A150P6G7-F1
#
_cell.length_a   1.000
_cell.length_b   1.000
_cell.length_c   1.000
_cell.angle_alpha   90.00
_cell.angle_beta   90.00
_cell.angle_gamma   90.00
#
_symmetry.space_group_name_H-M   'P 1'
#
loop_
_entity.id
_entity.type
_entity.pdbx_description
1 polymer ?
#
loop_
_entity_poly.entity_id
_entity_poly.type
_entity_poly.pdbx_seq_one_letter_code
_entity_poly.pdbx_strand_id
1 'polypeptide(L)'
;MNCLSWYEAFAFCAWDGGRLPTEAEWNYAAAGGSEQRQYPWSKPASSTTIDSSYAVYECTGDGSAPGACTPSDIQPAGSRSPAGDGKWGQADLGGNLWEWVLDCYASYPGECNNCANLADVSTRVVRGGSCYDSAFFLLSSQRLIGYPSKRDIFVGARCARTP
;
A
#
# COMPACT_ATOMS: atom_id res chain seq x y z
N MET A 1 -1.14 12.19 1.33
CA MET A 1 0.09 12.93 0.96
C MET A 1 0.95 12.01 0.12
N ASN A 2 1.64 12.55 -0.87
CA ASN A 2 2.56 11.82 -1.75
C ASN A 2 3.91 12.56 -1.86
N CYS A 3 4.85 12.05 -2.66
CA CYS A 3 6.16 12.66 -2.86
C CYS A 3 6.95 12.85 -1.55
N LEU A 4 6.83 11.88 -0.65
CA LEU A 4 7.50 11.88 0.65
C LEU A 4 8.47 10.71 0.77
N SER A 5 9.59 10.99 1.42
CA SER A 5 10.60 10.00 1.78
C SER A 5 10.10 9.16 2.97
N TRP A 6 10.74 8.02 3.21
CA TRP A 6 10.41 7.19 4.36
C TRP A 6 10.57 7.94 5.69
N TYR A 7 11.61 8.77 5.80
CA TYR A 7 11.87 9.57 7.00
C TYR A 7 10.76 10.60 7.27
N GLU A 8 10.21 11.21 6.22
CA GLU A 8 9.10 12.14 6.33
C GLU A 8 7.80 11.42 6.71
N ALA A 9 7.55 10.24 6.12
CA ALA A 9 6.43 9.38 6.48
C ALA A 9 6.48 9.00 7.96
N PHE A 10 7.65 8.56 8.40
CA PHE A 10 7.91 8.15 9.77
C PHE A 10 7.70 9.31 10.74
N ALA A 11 8.32 10.47 10.46
CA ALA A 11 8.19 11.66 11.28
C ALA A 11 6.75 12.17 11.35
N PHE A 12 6.03 12.17 10.22
CA PHE A 12 4.62 12.56 10.18
C PHE A 12 3.76 11.65 11.03
N CYS A 13 3.87 10.33 10.89
CA CYS A 13 3.07 9.42 11.68
C CYS A 13 3.38 9.52 13.17
N ALA A 14 4.65 9.71 13.55
CA ALA A 14 5.02 9.96 14.94
C ALA A 14 4.41 11.26 15.48
N TRP A 15 4.43 12.33 14.68
CA TRP A 15 3.80 13.61 15.04
C TRP A 15 2.27 13.51 15.19
N ASP A 16 1.60 12.71 14.36
CA ASP A 16 0.14 12.44 14.42
C ASP A 16 -0.25 11.44 15.53
N GLY A 17 0.67 11.14 16.45
CA GLY A 17 0.47 10.23 17.58
C GLY A 17 0.38 8.75 17.21
N GLY A 18 0.84 8.37 16.02
CA GLY A 18 0.89 7.01 15.52
C GLY A 18 2.31 6.57 15.17
N ARG A 19 2.40 5.66 14.20
CA ARG A 19 3.65 5.16 13.61
C ARG A 19 3.40 4.65 12.20
N LEU A 20 4.45 4.37 11.44
CA LEU A 20 4.27 3.53 10.25
C LEU A 20 3.83 2.11 10.67
N PRO A 21 2.95 1.45 9.90
CA PRO A 21 2.62 0.05 10.11
C PRO A 21 3.87 -0.81 9.89
N THR A 22 3.96 -1.95 10.57
CA THR A 22 4.89 -2.99 10.13
C THR A 22 4.40 -3.55 8.79
N GLU A 23 5.30 -4.14 8.01
CA GLU A 23 4.92 -4.85 6.79
C GLU A 23 3.90 -5.96 7.08
N ALA A 24 4.08 -6.66 8.20
CA ALA A 24 3.17 -7.70 8.64
C ALA A 24 1.76 -7.16 8.95
N GLU A 25 1.65 -6.02 9.65
CA GLU A 25 0.37 -5.37 9.94
C GLU A 25 -0.31 -4.87 8.67
N TRP A 26 0.44 -4.24 7.77
CA TRP A 26 -0.07 -3.78 6.49
C TRP A 26 -0.62 -4.96 5.67
N ASN A 27 0.15 -6.04 5.58
CA ASN A 27 -0.25 -7.26 4.87
C ASN A 27 -1.46 -7.93 5.52
N TYR A 28 -1.54 -7.95 6.85
CA TYR A 28 -2.69 -8.50 7.55
C TYR A 28 -3.98 -7.75 7.19
N ALA A 29 -3.92 -6.42 7.12
CA ALA A 29 -5.04 -5.58 6.68
C ALA A 29 -5.42 -5.88 5.22
N ALA A 30 -4.44 -5.88 4.30
CA ALA A 30 -4.66 -6.11 2.87
C ALA A 30 -5.15 -7.53 2.57
N ALA A 31 -4.59 -8.55 3.22
CA ALA A 31 -4.96 -9.94 2.98
C ALA A 31 -6.26 -10.37 3.70
N GLY A 32 -6.93 -9.48 4.44
CA GLY A 32 -8.14 -9.82 5.20
C GLY A 32 -7.87 -10.78 6.37
N GLY A 33 -6.67 -10.71 6.95
CA GLY A 33 -6.21 -11.58 8.03
C GLY A 33 -6.03 -13.03 7.56
N SER A 34 -6.74 -13.96 8.19
CA SER A 34 -6.66 -15.39 7.86
C SER A 34 -7.31 -15.77 6.52
N GLU A 35 -7.98 -14.84 5.84
CA GLU A 35 -8.61 -15.11 4.53
C GLU A 35 -7.61 -15.17 3.39
N GLN A 36 -6.42 -14.54 3.53
CA GLN A 36 -5.36 -14.55 2.52
C GLN A 36 -5.84 -14.07 1.13
N ARG A 37 -6.57 -12.96 1.10
CA ARG A 37 -7.17 -12.39 -0.12
C ARG A 37 -6.12 -11.93 -1.13
N GLN A 38 -6.34 -12.22 -2.42
CA GLN A 38 -5.50 -11.78 -3.53
C GLN A 38 -5.43 -10.25 -3.64
N TYR A 39 -6.58 -9.59 -3.60
CA TYR A 39 -6.73 -8.14 -3.44
C TYR A 39 -7.48 -7.84 -2.13
N PRO A 40 -7.37 -6.62 -1.57
CA PRO A 40 -8.07 -6.26 -0.32
C PRO A 40 -9.57 -6.56 -0.31
N TRP A 41 -10.23 -6.33 -1.44
CA TRP A 41 -11.67 -6.53 -1.65
C TRP A 41 -12.06 -7.93 -2.12
N SER A 42 -11.12 -8.83 -2.44
CA SER A 42 -11.43 -10.11 -3.10
C SER A 42 -12.44 -10.95 -2.31
N LYS A 43 -13.57 -11.24 -2.95
CA LYS A 43 -14.61 -12.19 -2.48
C LYS A 43 -15.06 -13.05 -3.67
N PRO A 44 -14.77 -14.36 -3.70
CA PRO A 44 -14.00 -15.14 -2.71
C PRO A 44 -12.53 -14.67 -2.62
N ALA A 45 -11.81 -15.08 -1.58
CA ALA A 45 -10.44 -14.62 -1.32
C ALA A 45 -9.45 -14.88 -2.49
N SER A 46 -9.68 -15.93 -3.27
CA SER A 46 -8.88 -16.26 -4.46
C SER A 46 -9.24 -15.45 -5.71
N SER A 47 -10.27 -14.58 -5.65
CA SER A 47 -10.69 -13.78 -6.79
C SER A 47 -9.61 -12.80 -7.19
N THR A 48 -9.28 -12.78 -8.48
CA THR A 48 -8.39 -11.80 -9.10
C THR A 48 -9.18 -10.81 -9.96
N THR A 49 -10.49 -10.67 -9.72
CA THR A 49 -11.31 -9.68 -10.40
C THR A 49 -10.97 -8.29 -9.90
N ILE A 50 -10.66 -7.40 -10.84
CA ILE A 50 -10.36 -5.99 -10.62
C ILE A 50 -10.86 -5.21 -11.83
N ASP A 51 -11.40 -4.03 -11.55
CA ASP A 51 -11.69 -2.98 -12.51
C ASP A 51 -11.55 -1.63 -11.80
N SER A 52 -11.75 -0.52 -12.52
CA SER A 52 -11.57 0.83 -11.99
C SER A 52 -12.57 1.22 -10.90
N SER A 53 -13.59 0.41 -10.59
CA SER A 53 -14.47 0.62 -9.44
C SER A 53 -13.83 0.18 -8.12
N TYR A 54 -12.86 -0.73 -8.16
CA TYR A 54 -12.18 -1.27 -6.96
C TYR A 54 -10.90 -0.53 -6.61
N ALA A 55 -10.16 -0.05 -7.61
CA ALA A 55 -8.87 0.60 -7.38
C ALA A 55 -8.55 1.62 -8.45
N VAL A 56 -7.57 2.48 -8.15
CA VAL A 56 -6.96 3.38 -9.12
C VAL A 56 -5.62 2.78 -9.53
N TYR A 57 -5.53 2.31 -10.77
CA TYR A 57 -4.37 1.62 -11.35
C TYR A 57 -4.38 1.84 -12.87
N GLU A 58 -3.27 1.56 -13.56
CA GLU A 58 -3.15 1.75 -15.03
C GLU A 58 -3.65 3.11 -15.55
N CYS A 59 -3.53 4.15 -14.71
CA CYS A 59 -3.86 5.53 -15.05
C CYS A 59 -5.35 5.70 -15.41
N THR A 60 -6.19 5.06 -14.58
CA THR A 60 -7.66 5.11 -14.65
C THR A 60 -8.26 6.13 -13.67
N GLY A 61 -7.43 6.98 -13.05
CA GLY A 61 -7.87 7.84 -11.95
C GLY A 61 -8.66 9.04 -12.44
N ASP A 62 -8.20 9.68 -13.50
CA ASP A 62 -8.79 10.92 -14.05
C ASP A 62 -9.79 10.69 -15.20
N GLY A 63 -10.05 9.43 -15.56
CA GLY A 63 -10.95 9.07 -16.66
C GLY A 63 -10.33 9.25 -18.06
N SER A 64 -9.03 9.51 -18.15
CA SER A 64 -8.29 9.49 -19.42
C SER A 64 -8.16 8.06 -19.97
N ALA A 65 -7.72 7.96 -21.23
CA ALA A 65 -7.51 6.67 -21.86
C ALA A 65 -6.36 5.91 -21.16
N PRO A 66 -6.48 4.58 -20.96
CA PRO A 66 -5.45 3.79 -20.28
C PRO A 66 -4.05 4.01 -20.88
N GLY A 67 -3.06 4.19 -20.01
CA GLY A 67 -1.65 4.41 -20.39
C GLY A 67 -1.24 5.88 -20.58
N ALA A 68 -2.16 6.83 -20.49
CA ALA A 68 -1.87 8.28 -20.53
C ALA A 68 -1.63 8.86 -19.12
N CYS A 69 -0.65 8.30 -18.41
CA CYS A 69 -0.45 8.56 -16.99
C CYS A 69 -0.05 10.00 -16.66
N THR A 70 -0.76 10.61 -15.74
CA THR A 70 -0.46 11.95 -15.23
C THR A 70 -0.64 12.04 -13.71
N PRO A 71 -0.15 13.10 -13.04
CA PRO A 71 -0.43 13.29 -11.63
C PRO A 71 -1.92 13.44 -11.28
N SER A 72 -2.82 13.73 -12.25
CA SER A 72 -4.27 13.73 -11.97
C SER A 72 -4.85 12.34 -11.77
N ASP A 73 -4.13 11.28 -12.12
CA ASP A 73 -4.53 9.92 -11.78
C ASP A 73 -4.50 9.64 -10.27
N ILE A 74 -3.74 10.41 -9.49
CA ILE A 74 -3.76 10.29 -8.03
C ILE A 74 -5.08 10.85 -7.53
N GLN A 75 -5.89 9.98 -6.92
CA GLN A 75 -7.23 10.33 -6.46
C GLN A 75 -7.26 10.57 -4.94
N PRO A 76 -8.27 11.31 -4.44
CA PRO A 76 -8.51 11.41 -2.99
C PRO A 76 -8.62 10.03 -2.34
N ALA A 77 -8.10 9.89 -1.13
CA ALA A 77 -8.21 8.64 -0.38
C ALA A 77 -9.70 8.25 -0.21
N GLY A 78 -10.02 6.98 -0.45
CA GLY A 78 -11.38 6.46 -0.43
C GLY A 78 -12.20 6.69 -1.71
N SER A 79 -11.58 7.13 -2.81
CA SER A 79 -12.31 7.40 -4.07
C SER A 79 -13.00 6.17 -4.67
N ARG A 80 -12.60 4.96 -4.24
CA ARG A 80 -13.16 3.67 -4.66
C ARG A 80 -13.90 2.93 -3.54
N SER A 81 -14.06 3.55 -2.37
CA SER A 81 -14.83 2.99 -1.28
C SER A 81 -16.34 3.03 -1.60
N PRO A 82 -17.12 2.02 -1.16
CA PRO A 82 -16.70 0.85 -0.38
C PRO A 82 -16.28 -0.36 -1.24
N ALA A 83 -16.36 -0.27 -2.58
CA ALA A 83 -16.11 -1.41 -3.45
C ALA A 83 -14.67 -1.94 -3.31
N GLY A 84 -13.70 -1.03 -3.26
CA GLY A 84 -12.27 -1.31 -3.09
C GLY A 84 -11.81 -1.56 -1.66
N ASP A 85 -12.70 -1.61 -0.67
CA ASP A 85 -12.28 -1.67 0.71
C ASP A 85 -11.78 -3.06 1.14
N GLY A 86 -10.78 -3.05 2.01
CA GLY A 86 -10.35 -4.23 2.76
C GLY A 86 -11.45 -4.78 3.69
N LYS A 87 -11.17 -5.91 4.33
CA LYS A 87 -12.12 -6.61 5.22
C LYS A 87 -12.73 -5.72 6.31
N TRP A 88 -11.99 -4.76 6.83
CA TRP A 88 -12.43 -3.87 7.90
C TRP A 88 -12.64 -2.43 7.44
N GLY A 89 -12.92 -2.20 6.15
CA GLY A 89 -13.21 -0.87 5.61
C GLY A 89 -11.97 -0.03 5.32
N GLN A 90 -10.78 -0.63 5.25
CA GLN A 90 -9.57 0.09 4.86
C GLN A 90 -9.61 0.38 3.36
N ALA A 91 -9.75 1.66 3.02
CA ALA A 91 -9.60 2.14 1.66
C ALA A 91 -8.16 2.09 1.17
N ASP A 92 -8.00 1.96 -0.16
CA ASP A 92 -6.75 2.14 -0.90
C ASP A 92 -5.58 1.28 -0.41
N LEU A 93 -5.85 0.06 0.08
CA LEU A 93 -4.80 -0.93 0.31
C LEU A 93 -4.28 -1.54 -1.01
N GLY A 94 -4.96 -1.28 -2.13
CA GLY A 94 -4.51 -1.62 -3.48
C GLY A 94 -4.70 -0.43 -4.43
N GLY A 95 -3.61 0.06 -5.01
CA GLY A 95 -3.59 1.14 -5.99
C GLY A 95 -3.48 2.52 -5.36
N ASN A 96 -3.74 3.55 -6.18
CA ASN A 96 -3.56 4.97 -5.87
C ASN A 96 -2.10 5.34 -5.57
N LEU A 97 -1.57 5.00 -4.40
CA LEU A 97 -0.19 5.26 -4.02
C LEU A 97 0.42 4.02 -3.36
N TRP A 98 1.69 3.76 -3.67
CA TRP A 98 2.52 2.90 -2.83
C TRP A 98 2.59 3.47 -1.41
N GLU A 99 2.60 2.61 -0.41
CA GLU A 99 2.66 3.03 0.99
C GLU A 99 3.94 2.56 1.67
N TRP A 100 4.70 3.51 2.23
CA TRP A 100 5.84 3.19 3.10
C TRP A 100 5.37 2.39 4.32
N VAL A 101 6.13 1.34 4.66
CA VAL A 101 6.01 0.61 5.93
C VAL A 101 7.29 0.73 6.75
N LEU A 102 7.23 0.38 8.04
CA LEU A 102 8.36 0.50 8.98
C LEU A 102 9.57 -0.35 8.55
N ASP A 103 9.31 -1.50 7.95
CA ASP A 103 10.29 -2.55 7.70
C ASP A 103 11.35 -2.23 6.66
N CYS A 104 12.54 -2.74 6.94
CA CYS A 104 13.63 -2.88 6.01
C CYS A 104 13.39 -4.04 5.03
N TYR A 105 13.75 -3.85 3.76
CA TYR A 105 13.57 -4.90 2.76
C TYR A 105 14.61 -6.00 2.96
N ALA A 106 14.15 -7.21 3.29
CA ALA A 106 14.94 -8.44 3.34
C ALA A 106 14.08 -9.65 2.95
N SER A 107 14.69 -10.83 2.84
CA SER A 107 13.93 -12.08 2.80
C SER A 107 13.00 -12.17 4.01
N TYR A 108 11.80 -12.72 3.80
CA TYR A 108 10.92 -13.00 4.92
C TYR A 108 11.64 -13.91 5.93
N PRO A 109 11.50 -13.64 7.24
CA PRO A 109 11.97 -14.58 8.24
C PRO A 109 11.19 -15.90 8.12
N GLY A 110 11.60 -16.92 8.87
CA GLY A 110 10.74 -18.08 9.09
C GLY A 110 9.46 -17.71 9.84
N GLU A 111 8.88 -18.68 10.55
CA GLU A 111 7.70 -18.40 11.38
C GLU A 111 7.97 -17.29 12.39
N CYS A 112 7.03 -16.36 12.46
CA CYS A 112 7.23 -15.05 13.03
C CYS A 112 5.86 -14.47 13.42
N ASN A 113 5.73 -14.00 14.67
CA ASN A 113 4.50 -13.36 15.14
C ASN A 113 4.71 -11.84 15.20
N ASN A 114 4.09 -11.11 14.27
CA ASN A 114 4.17 -9.64 14.14
C ASN A 114 5.60 -9.07 14.18
N CYS A 115 6.53 -9.67 13.44
CA CYS A 115 7.90 -9.16 13.42
C CYS A 115 8.00 -7.93 12.51
N ALA A 116 8.87 -7.02 12.91
CA ALA A 116 9.36 -5.96 12.07
C ALA A 116 10.86 -6.14 11.85
N ASN A 117 11.33 -6.02 10.61
CA ASN A 117 12.76 -5.96 10.33
C ASN A 117 13.26 -4.52 10.44
N LEU A 118 13.99 -4.22 11.52
CA LEU A 118 14.57 -2.90 11.79
C LEU A 118 16.09 -2.86 11.58
N ALA A 119 16.66 -3.84 10.85
CA ALA A 119 18.08 -3.89 10.57
C ALA A 119 18.61 -2.57 9.98
N ASP A 120 19.84 -2.20 10.30
CA ASP A 120 20.49 -1.00 9.77
C ASP A 120 20.93 -1.21 8.31
N VAL A 121 19.95 -1.26 7.41
CA VAL A 121 20.14 -1.44 5.96
C VAL A 121 19.60 -0.24 5.19
N SER A 122 20.09 -0.06 3.97
CA SER A 122 19.85 1.13 3.14
C SER A 122 18.51 1.13 2.40
N THR A 123 17.62 0.17 2.62
CA THR A 123 16.35 0.03 1.89
C THR A 123 15.17 -0.33 2.79
N ARG A 124 14.00 0.17 2.42
CA ARG A 124 12.71 -0.02 3.09
C ARG A 124 11.71 -0.68 2.17
N VAL A 125 10.62 -1.18 2.72
CA VAL A 125 9.54 -1.77 1.97
C VAL A 125 8.48 -0.71 1.63
N VAL A 126 7.92 -0.80 0.41
CA VAL A 126 6.64 -0.19 0.04
C VAL A 126 5.64 -1.26 -0.40
N ARG A 127 4.35 -1.03 -0.14
CA ARG A 127 3.24 -1.96 -0.43
C ARG A 127 2.08 -1.29 -1.17
N GLY A 128 1.23 -2.08 -1.83
CA GLY A 128 -0.08 -1.64 -2.33
C GLY A 128 -0.17 -1.30 -3.81
N GLY A 129 0.93 -1.00 -4.51
CA GLY A 129 0.85 -0.50 -5.88
C GLY A 129 0.41 0.95 -5.96
N SER A 130 0.62 1.59 -7.11
CA SER A 130 0.16 2.96 -7.36
C SER A 130 -0.82 3.05 -8.52
N CYS A 131 -1.34 4.25 -8.77
CA CYS A 131 -2.15 4.56 -9.95
C CYS A 131 -1.41 4.31 -11.28
N TYR A 132 -0.07 4.27 -11.27
CA TYR A 132 0.75 4.01 -12.46
C TYR A 132 0.91 2.51 -12.76
N ASP A 133 0.75 1.66 -11.74
CA ASP A 133 1.09 0.25 -11.84
C ASP A 133 -0.04 -0.58 -12.44
N SER A 134 0.33 -1.74 -13.00
CA SER A 134 -0.63 -2.74 -13.42
C SER A 134 -1.26 -3.46 -12.23
N ALA A 135 -2.40 -4.10 -12.46
CA ALA A 135 -3.10 -4.90 -11.46
C ALA A 135 -2.23 -5.96 -10.76
N PHE A 136 -1.11 -6.36 -11.35
CA PHE A 136 -0.16 -7.28 -10.73
C PHE A 136 0.42 -6.71 -9.43
N PHE A 137 0.81 -5.44 -9.40
CA PHE A 137 1.46 -4.82 -8.24
C PHE A 137 0.49 -4.49 -7.10
N LEU A 138 -0.81 -4.55 -7.36
CA LEU A 138 -1.87 -4.32 -6.38
C LEU A 138 -2.18 -5.55 -5.53
N LEU A 139 -1.65 -6.73 -5.90
CA LEU A 139 -1.85 -7.95 -5.12
C LEU A 139 -1.32 -7.76 -3.69
N SER A 140 -2.06 -8.25 -2.70
CA SER A 140 -1.71 -8.14 -1.28
C SER A 140 -0.32 -8.70 -0.96
N SER A 141 0.19 -9.64 -1.77
CA SER A 141 1.50 -10.26 -1.61
C SER A 141 2.66 -9.45 -2.18
N GLN A 142 2.40 -8.42 -3.00
CA GLN A 142 3.44 -7.66 -3.67
C GLN A 142 4.04 -6.60 -2.77
N ARG A 143 5.36 -6.45 -2.90
CA ARG A 143 6.20 -5.50 -2.18
C ARG A 143 7.31 -5.04 -3.10
N LEU A 144 7.75 -3.81 -2.94
CA LEU A 144 8.93 -3.30 -3.64
C LEU A 144 9.96 -2.74 -2.66
N ILE A 145 11.18 -2.63 -3.18
CA ILE A 145 12.31 -2.00 -2.51
C ILE A 145 12.20 -0.49 -2.73
N GLY A 146 12.26 0.29 -1.65
CA GLY A 146 12.39 1.74 -1.71
C GLY A 146 13.65 2.21 -0.98
N TYR A 147 14.31 3.23 -1.54
CA TYR A 147 15.40 3.92 -0.85
C TYR A 147 14.82 4.98 0.09
N PRO A 148 15.13 4.95 1.40
CA PRO A 148 14.41 5.75 2.40
C PRO A 148 14.57 7.25 2.23
N SER A 149 15.60 7.71 1.51
CA SER A 149 15.83 9.13 1.19
C SER A 149 15.20 9.59 -0.13
N LYS A 150 14.69 8.67 -0.96
CA LYS A 150 14.06 9.03 -2.24
C LYS A 150 12.61 9.45 -2.01
N ARG A 151 12.18 10.44 -2.79
CA ARG A 151 10.80 10.88 -2.89
C ARG A 151 10.28 10.49 -4.26
N ASP A 152 9.04 10.02 -4.29
CA ASP A 152 8.35 9.64 -5.52
C ASP A 152 6.89 10.08 -5.43
N ILE A 153 6.38 10.69 -6.50
CA ILE A 153 5.02 11.20 -6.57
C ILE A 153 3.97 10.09 -6.44
N PHE A 154 4.34 8.84 -6.69
CA PHE A 154 3.48 7.67 -6.57
C PHE A 154 3.64 6.93 -5.24
N VAL A 155 4.42 7.49 -4.29
CA VAL A 155 4.62 6.93 -2.95
C VAL A 155 4.08 7.91 -1.90
N GLY A 156 3.24 7.37 -1.02
CA GLY A 156 2.69 8.01 0.16
C GLY A 156 2.90 7.14 1.40
N ALA A 157 1.98 7.27 2.36
CA ALA A 157 1.98 6.47 3.57
C ALA A 157 0.61 6.48 4.26
N ARG A 158 0.41 5.48 5.11
CA ARG A 158 -0.64 5.48 6.14
C ARG A 158 -0.01 5.27 7.50
N CYS A 159 -0.66 5.79 8.54
CA CYS A 159 -0.25 5.61 9.92
C CYS A 159 -1.06 4.50 10.59
N ALA A 160 -0.38 3.72 11.43
CA ALA A 160 -0.97 2.76 12.35
C ALA A 160 -0.99 3.35 13.77
N ARG A 161 -1.91 2.85 14.60
CA ARG A 161 -2.02 3.19 16.02
C ARG A 161 -2.13 1.92 16.86
N THR A 162 -1.54 1.98 18.04
CA THR A 162 -1.77 0.96 19.06
C THR A 162 -3.18 1.15 19.63
N PRO A 163 -3.93 0.06 19.93
CA PRO A 163 -5.25 0.15 20.54
C PRO A 163 -5.29 0.95 21.85
#